data_AF-A0A7S2DWF3-F1
#
_entry.id   AF-A0A7S2DWF3-F1
#
_cell.length_a   1.000
_cell.length_b   1.000
_cell.length_c   1.000
_cell.angle_alpha   90.00
_cell.angle_beta   90.00
_cell.angle_gamma   90.00
#
_symmetry.space_group_name_H-M   'P 1'
#
loop_
_entity.id
_entity.type
_entity.pdbx_description
1 polymer ?
#
loop_
_entity_poly.entity_id
_entity_poly.type
_entity_poly.pdbx_seq_one_letter_code
_entity_poly.pdbx_strand_id
1 'polypeptide(L)'
;DTEGGPTPQALGSIQGTPTIKAFVPKRSSARNDKEVLDYDAAREVNDIVRFATGKMPNFVELLSGDTQLTAFESKAAEWGLPQVLIFSSKAGQTSSLLKALSSEFRRRVLLGELRAARNPRAAKAH
;
A
#
# COMPACT_ATOMS: atom_id res chain seq x y z
N ASP A 1 -14.74 31.74 -19.83
CA ASP A 1 -14.63 30.51 -20.63
C ASP A 1 -13.20 29.98 -20.62
N THR A 2 -12.99 28.85 -19.96
CA THR A 2 -11.76 28.05 -20.13
C THR A 2 -12.17 26.78 -20.84
N GLU A 3 -12.12 26.79 -22.16
CA GLU A 3 -12.31 25.61 -22.98
C GLU A 3 -11.13 24.66 -22.71
N GLY A 4 -11.39 23.63 -21.90
CA GLY A 4 -10.43 22.57 -21.62
C GLY A 4 -10.22 21.74 -22.88
N GLY A 5 -8.96 21.66 -23.34
CA GLY A 5 -8.55 20.73 -24.39
C GLY A 5 -8.90 19.27 -24.05
N PRO A 6 -8.78 18.34 -25.02
CA PRO A 6 -9.22 16.96 -24.84
C PRO A 6 -8.57 16.34 -23.60
N THR A 7 -9.41 15.89 -22.66
CA THR A 7 -8.93 15.18 -21.48
C THR A 7 -8.34 13.84 -21.94
N PRO A 8 -7.19 13.41 -21.40
CA PRO A 8 -6.70 12.05 -21.59
C PRO A 8 -7.85 11.05 -21.37
N GLN A 9 -8.03 10.07 -22.28
CA GLN A 9 -9.13 9.09 -22.19
C GLN A 9 -9.22 8.42 -20.81
N ALA A 10 -8.07 8.25 -20.14
CA ALA A 10 -7.97 7.70 -18.80
C ALA A 10 -8.64 8.55 -17.69
N LEU A 11 -8.93 9.84 -17.91
CA LEU A 11 -9.58 10.70 -16.92
C LEU A 11 -11.11 10.66 -16.99
N GLY A 12 -11.67 10.17 -18.11
CA GLY A 12 -13.11 10.27 -18.38
C GLY A 12 -13.60 11.72 -18.53
N SER A 13 -14.90 11.93 -18.34
CA SER A 13 -15.51 13.26 -18.37
C SER A 13 -15.21 14.05 -17.09
N ILE A 14 -14.68 15.26 -17.23
CA ILE A 14 -14.53 16.23 -16.14
C ILE A 14 -15.78 17.12 -16.16
N GLN A 15 -16.65 16.99 -15.16
CA GLN A 15 -17.94 17.72 -15.10
C GLN A 15 -17.88 19.04 -14.32
N GLY A 16 -16.70 19.43 -13.82
CA GLY A 16 -16.48 20.71 -13.12
C GLY A 16 -15.04 20.87 -12.66
N THR A 17 -14.60 22.11 -12.42
CA THR A 17 -13.23 22.42 -11.97
C THR A 17 -13.24 23.13 -10.62
N PRO A 18 -12.30 22.81 -9.70
CA PRO A 18 -11.32 21.71 -9.79
C PRO A 18 -11.98 20.33 -9.64
N THR A 19 -11.47 19.30 -10.31
CA THR A 19 -11.78 17.88 -10.03
C THR A 19 -10.49 17.18 -9.62
N ILE A 20 -10.52 16.40 -8.55
CA ILE A 20 -9.39 15.58 -8.09
C ILE A 20 -9.73 14.12 -8.39
N LYS A 21 -8.89 13.46 -9.19
CA LYS A 21 -9.02 12.03 -9.52
C LYS A 21 -7.80 11.26 -9.04
N ALA A 22 -8.02 10.02 -8.59
CA ALA A 22 -6.98 9.12 -8.13
C ALA A 22 -6.88 7.89 -9.02
N PHE A 23 -5.66 7.56 -9.42
CA PHE A 23 -5.36 6.34 -10.16
C PHE A 23 -4.82 5.29 -9.20
N VAL A 24 -5.65 4.33 -8.84
CA VAL A 24 -5.35 3.32 -7.82
C VAL A 24 -5.10 1.98 -8.50
N PRO A 25 -4.03 1.23 -8.16
CA PRO A 25 -3.81 -0.10 -8.73
C PRO A 25 -4.94 -1.06 -8.32
N LYS A 26 -5.52 -1.76 -9.30
CA LYS A 26 -6.53 -2.78 -9.06
C LYS A 26 -5.88 -3.99 -8.39
N ARG A 27 -6.38 -4.39 -7.22
CA ARG A 27 -5.84 -5.55 -6.46
C ARG A 27 -5.88 -6.85 -7.26
N SER A 28 -6.85 -7.01 -8.14
CA SER A 28 -7.03 -8.20 -8.98
C SER A 28 -6.22 -8.19 -10.27
N SER A 29 -5.58 -7.07 -10.64
CA SER A 29 -4.89 -6.99 -11.93
C SER A 29 -3.48 -7.57 -11.85
N ALA A 30 -3.23 -8.60 -12.66
CA ALA A 30 -1.89 -9.11 -12.91
C ALA A 30 -1.04 -8.17 -13.79
N ARG A 31 -1.70 -7.26 -14.53
CA ARG A 31 -1.09 -6.34 -15.50
C ARG A 31 -0.86 -4.92 -14.95
N ASN A 32 -1.05 -4.72 -13.64
CA ASN A 32 -0.99 -3.41 -13.00
C ASN A 32 -2.02 -2.40 -13.54
N ASP A 33 -3.20 -2.87 -13.93
CA ASP A 33 -4.30 -1.99 -14.35
C ASP A 33 -4.68 -1.06 -13.19
N LYS A 34 -5.07 0.16 -13.51
CA LYS A 34 -5.51 1.16 -12.54
C LYS A 34 -7.03 1.35 -12.65
N GLU A 35 -7.67 1.57 -11.51
CA GLU A 35 -9.01 2.15 -11.44
C GLU A 35 -8.89 3.66 -11.19
N VAL A 36 -9.85 4.40 -11.75
CA VAL A 36 -9.96 5.84 -11.58
C VAL A 36 -11.04 6.07 -10.54
N LEU A 37 -10.68 6.75 -9.47
CA LEU A 37 -11.60 7.11 -8.39
C LEU A 37 -11.73 8.63 -8.33
N ASP A 38 -12.95 9.09 -8.13
CA ASP A 38 -13.22 10.50 -7.86
C ASP A 38 -13.04 10.81 -6.38
N TYR A 39 -12.53 12.01 -6.09
CA TYR A 39 -12.39 12.54 -4.75
C TYR A 39 -13.48 13.58 -4.48
N ASP A 40 -14.50 13.16 -3.74
CA ASP A 40 -15.68 13.98 -3.43
C ASP A 40 -15.67 14.52 -1.99
N ALA A 41 -14.60 14.27 -1.23
CA ALA A 41 -14.45 14.74 0.14
C ALA A 41 -13.98 16.21 0.22
N ALA A 42 -13.94 16.75 1.45
CA ALA A 42 -13.49 18.12 1.72
C ALA A 42 -12.10 18.38 1.15
N ARG A 43 -11.84 19.58 0.59
CA ARG A 43 -10.55 19.90 -0.05
C ARG A 43 -9.51 20.41 0.94
N GLU A 44 -9.51 19.80 2.12
CA GLU A 44 -8.56 20.06 3.18
C GLU A 44 -7.38 19.10 3.08
N VAL A 45 -6.19 19.56 3.47
CA VAL A 45 -4.94 18.80 3.36
C VAL A 45 -5.06 17.43 4.04
N ASN A 46 -5.66 17.38 5.23
CA ASN A 46 -5.80 16.16 6.02
C ASN A 46 -6.68 15.11 5.33
N ASP A 47 -7.80 15.52 4.73
CA ASP A 47 -8.73 14.62 4.04
C ASP A 47 -8.10 14.07 2.76
N ILE A 48 -7.38 14.91 2.02
CA ILE A 48 -6.64 14.50 0.83
C ILE A 48 -5.54 13.48 1.19
N VAL A 49 -4.75 13.77 2.23
CA VAL A 49 -3.69 12.85 2.70
C VAL A 49 -4.29 11.53 3.17
N ARG A 50 -5.39 11.57 3.93
CA ARG A 50 -6.09 10.37 4.42
C ARG A 50 -6.60 9.53 3.26
N PHE A 51 -7.21 10.16 2.27
CA PHE A 51 -7.69 9.48 1.07
C PHE A 51 -6.53 8.83 0.29
N ALA A 52 -5.47 9.59 0.00
CA ALA A 52 -4.32 9.09 -0.76
C ALA A 52 -3.64 7.91 -0.05
N THR A 53 -3.33 8.06 1.24
CA THR A 53 -2.66 7.01 2.04
C THR A 53 -3.54 5.78 2.31
N GLY A 54 -4.86 5.96 2.32
CA GLY A 54 -5.84 4.88 2.40
C GLY A 54 -5.92 4.03 1.12
N LYS A 55 -5.63 4.64 -0.03
CA LYS A 55 -5.64 3.95 -1.35
C LYS A 55 -4.29 3.37 -1.75
N MET A 56 -3.22 3.63 -0.99
CA MET A 56 -1.91 3.01 -1.25
C MET A 56 -2.01 1.49 -1.20
N PRO A 57 -1.43 0.77 -2.18
CA PRO A 57 -1.31 -0.67 -2.09
C PRO A 57 -0.43 -1.05 -0.91
N ASN A 58 -0.72 -2.21 -0.32
CA ASN A 58 0.07 -2.76 0.78
C ASN A 58 0.49 -4.18 0.40
N PHE A 59 1.79 -4.39 0.32
CA PHE A 59 2.38 -5.70 0.03
C PHE A 59 3.23 -6.22 1.19
N VAL A 60 3.14 -5.57 2.35
CA VAL A 60 3.77 -6.03 3.59
C VAL A 60 2.95 -7.19 4.16
N GLU A 61 3.61 -8.28 4.49
CA GLU A 61 3.00 -9.43 5.15
C GLU A 61 2.97 -9.21 6.66
N LEU A 62 1.77 -9.26 7.24
CA LEU A 62 1.64 -9.13 8.68
C LEU A 62 1.92 -10.48 9.35
N LEU A 63 2.97 -10.53 10.15
CA LEU A 63 3.44 -11.74 10.82
C LEU A 63 2.98 -11.70 12.28
N SER A 64 2.18 -12.70 12.67
CA SER A 64 1.55 -12.75 13.99
C SER A 64 2.08 -13.88 14.87
N GLY A 65 3.07 -14.65 14.41
CA GLY A 65 3.67 -15.77 15.15
C GLY A 65 4.49 -16.70 14.26
N ASP A 66 5.03 -17.76 14.86
CA ASP A 66 6.04 -18.64 14.28
C ASP A 66 5.56 -19.32 13.00
N THR A 67 4.27 -19.68 12.93
CA THR A 67 3.68 -20.28 11.72
C THR A 67 3.71 -19.32 10.54
N GLN A 68 3.35 -18.03 10.75
CA GLN A 68 3.42 -17.04 9.67
C GLN A 68 4.87 -16.71 9.32
N LEU A 69 5.78 -16.67 10.30
CA LEU A 69 7.20 -16.46 10.05
C LEU A 69 7.79 -17.58 9.18
N THR A 70 7.54 -18.84 9.54
CA THR A 70 8.01 -20.02 8.78
C THR A 70 7.45 -20.00 7.35
N ALA A 71 6.17 -19.65 7.18
CA ALA A 71 5.56 -19.53 5.86
C ALA A 71 6.18 -18.39 5.03
N PHE A 72 6.47 -17.25 5.65
CA PHE A 72 7.14 -16.12 5.04
C PHE A 72 8.56 -16.48 4.58
N GLU A 73 9.32 -17.16 5.42
CA GLU A 73 10.68 -17.62 5.10
C GLU A 73 10.67 -18.63 3.94
N SER A 74 9.77 -19.60 4.01
CA SER A 74 9.60 -20.62 2.95
C SER A 74 9.24 -19.97 1.61
N LYS A 75 8.33 -18.99 1.62
CA LYS A 75 7.91 -18.25 0.44
C LYS A 75 9.03 -17.41 -0.16
N ALA A 76 9.83 -16.75 0.66
CA ALA A 76 10.99 -16.01 0.18
C ALA A 76 12.04 -16.94 -0.44
N ALA A 77 12.26 -18.12 0.14
CA ALA A 77 13.15 -19.13 -0.43
C ALA A 77 12.63 -19.67 -1.78
N GLU A 78 11.34 -20.01 -1.85
CA GLU A 78 10.67 -20.46 -3.08
C GLU A 78 10.79 -19.42 -4.21
N TRP A 79 10.64 -18.14 -3.87
CA TRP A 79 10.68 -17.05 -4.84
C TRP A 79 12.08 -16.48 -5.08
N GLY A 80 13.10 -16.96 -4.36
CA GLY A 80 14.47 -16.46 -4.44
C GLY A 80 14.61 -14.99 -4.05
N LEU A 81 13.78 -14.49 -3.12
CA LEU A 81 13.75 -13.09 -2.70
C LEU A 81 14.49 -12.88 -1.37
N PRO A 82 15.30 -11.80 -1.24
CA PRO A 82 15.76 -11.30 0.04
C PRO A 82 14.58 -10.98 0.98
N GLN A 83 14.78 -11.21 2.26
CA GLN A 83 13.78 -10.98 3.30
C GLN A 83 14.12 -9.75 4.13
N VAL A 84 13.10 -8.95 4.45
CA VAL A 84 13.21 -7.86 5.42
C VAL A 84 12.08 -7.99 6.44
N LEU A 85 12.46 -8.13 7.71
CA LEU A 85 11.54 -8.18 8.84
C LEU A 85 11.58 -6.86 9.60
N ILE A 86 10.40 -6.29 9.83
CA ILE A 86 10.23 -5.00 10.49
C ILE A 86 9.50 -5.21 11.80
N PHE A 87 10.19 -4.93 12.90
CA PHE A 87 9.61 -4.98 14.24
C PHE A 87 9.02 -3.61 14.57
N SER A 88 7.69 -3.54 14.63
CA SER A 88 6.94 -2.33 14.91
C SER A 88 6.34 -2.38 16.31
N SER A 89 6.59 -1.34 17.11
CA SER A 89 5.92 -1.15 18.40
C SER A 89 4.50 -0.57 18.24
N LYS A 90 4.15 -0.08 17.04
CA LYS A 90 2.87 0.57 16.79
C LYS A 90 1.75 -0.48 16.68
N ALA A 91 0.81 -0.42 17.62
CA ALA A 91 -0.46 -1.12 17.48
C ALA A 91 -1.30 -0.42 16.39
N GLY A 92 -1.80 -1.17 15.40
CA GLY A 92 -2.69 -0.60 14.38
C GLY A 92 -2.37 -1.05 12.97
N GLN A 93 -2.44 -0.14 12.00
CA GLN A 93 -2.22 -0.41 10.58
C GLN A 93 -0.76 -0.19 10.16
N THR A 94 -0.33 -0.88 9.09
CA THR A 94 0.97 -0.67 8.44
C THR A 94 1.10 0.80 8.01
N SER A 95 2.24 1.43 8.33
CA SER A 95 2.46 2.84 8.05
C SER A 95 2.52 3.12 6.54
N SER A 96 2.18 4.35 6.13
CA SER A 96 2.26 4.78 4.74
C SER A 96 3.67 4.61 4.16
N LEU A 97 4.71 4.84 4.99
CA LEU A 97 6.10 4.63 4.60
C LEU A 97 6.38 3.15 4.28
N LEU A 98 5.93 2.23 5.13
CA LEU A 98 6.11 0.79 4.87
C LEU A 98 5.34 0.33 3.63
N LYS A 99 4.13 0.85 3.40
CA LYS A 99 3.38 0.61 2.17
C LYS A 99 4.16 1.09 0.93
N ALA A 100 4.75 2.29 1.00
CA ALA A 100 5.57 2.84 -0.08
C ALA A 100 6.78 1.94 -0.37
N LEU A 101 7.53 1.54 0.67
CA LEU A 101 8.67 0.63 0.54
C LEU A 101 8.25 -0.72 -0.05
N SER A 102 7.11 -1.27 0.38
CA SER A 102 6.59 -2.54 -0.16
C SER A 102 6.21 -2.46 -1.63
N SER A 103 5.84 -1.26 -2.11
CA SER A 103 5.51 -1.01 -3.52
C SER A 103 6.76 -0.82 -4.35
N GLU A 104 7.72 -0.05 -3.84
CA GLU A 104 9.02 0.18 -4.48
C GLU A 104 9.75 -1.15 -4.69
N PHE A 105 9.94 -1.95 -3.63
CA PHE A 105 10.68 -3.20 -3.69
C PHE A 105 9.83 -4.42 -4.07
N ARG A 106 8.64 -4.21 -4.64
CA ARG A 106 7.75 -5.31 -5.04
C ARG A 106 8.46 -6.24 -6.03
N ARG A 107 8.42 -7.55 -5.74
CA ARG A 107 9.10 -8.63 -6.49
C ARG A 107 10.64 -8.53 -6.47
N ARG A 108 11.23 -7.69 -5.62
CA ARG A 108 12.68 -7.60 -5.39
C ARG A 108 13.06 -7.96 -3.95
N VAL A 109 12.17 -7.69 -3.00
CA VAL A 109 12.33 -8.02 -1.57
C VAL A 109 10.97 -8.46 -1.03
N LEU A 110 10.95 -9.44 -0.15
CA LEU A 110 9.77 -9.81 0.63
C LEU A 110 9.80 -9.06 1.97
N LEU A 111 8.77 -8.24 2.23
CA LEU A 111 8.69 -7.40 3.43
C LEU A 111 7.66 -7.97 4.40
N GLY A 112 8.10 -8.27 5.62
CA GLY A 112 7.26 -8.72 6.73
C GLY A 112 7.23 -7.69 7.85
N GLU A 113 6.09 -7.53 8.51
CA GLU A 113 5.92 -6.68 9.70
C GLU A 113 5.50 -7.55 10.90
N LEU A 114 6.30 -7.55 11.95
CA LEU A 114 5.93 -8.07 13.27
C LEU A 114 5.52 -6.91 14.17
N ARG A 115 4.32 -7.00 14.77
CA ARG A 115 3.85 -5.99 15.72
C ARG A 115 4.05 -6.47 17.15
N ALA A 116 4.97 -5.83 17.87
CA ALA A 116 5.35 -6.21 19.23
C ALA A 116 4.16 -6.26 20.20
N ALA A 117 3.17 -5.38 20.01
CA ALA A 117 1.93 -5.35 20.81
C ALA A 117 1.08 -6.63 20.68
N ARG A 118 1.25 -7.41 19.59
CA ARG A 118 0.51 -8.67 19.35
C ARG A 118 1.35 -9.91 19.58
N ASN A 119 2.69 -9.77 19.61
CA ASN A 119 3.56 -10.92 19.84
C ASN A 119 4.85 -10.53 20.60
N PRO A 120 4.80 -10.39 21.94
CA PRO A 120 5.92 -9.92 22.76
C PRO A 120 7.08 -10.93 22.86
N ARG A 121 6.88 -12.20 22.47
CA ARG A 121 7.93 -13.23 22.47
C ARG A 121 8.79 -13.18 21.21
N ALA A 122 8.16 -13.02 20.04
CA ALA A 122 8.88 -12.92 18.76
C ALA A 122 9.76 -11.66 18.66
N ALA A 123 9.38 -10.58 19.35
CA ALA A 123 10.16 -9.33 19.40
C ALA A 123 11.38 -9.38 20.34
N LYS A 124 11.57 -10.46 21.12
CA LYS A 124 12.66 -10.60 22.10
C LYS A 124 13.75 -11.61 21.68
N ALA A 125 13.55 -12.35 20.60
CA ALA A 125 14.44 -13.42 20.16
C ALA A 125 15.48 -12.99 19.10
N HIS A 126 15.41 -11.74 18.64
CA HIS A 126 16.34 -11.09 17.71
C HIS A 126 16.69 -9.71 18.23
#